data_AF-A0A6M0JXC9-F1
#
_entry.id   AF-A0A6M0JXC9-F1
#
_cell.length_a   1.000
_cell.length_b   1.000
_cell.length_c   1.000
_cell.angle_alpha   90.00
_cell.angle_beta   90.00
_cell.angle_gamma   90.00
#
_symmetry.space_group_name_H-M   'P 1'
#
loop_
_entity.id
_entity.type
_entity.pdbx_description
1 polymer ?
#
loop_
_entity_poly.entity_id
_entity_poly.type
_entity_poly.pdbx_seq_one_letter_code
_entity_poly.pdbx_strand_id
1 'polypeptide(L)'
;MATISPTAAVRFSSQAADRYREIGYSAKEGVARSNLAAILRRLGRLDEARREVHRSSECKAEFGHAAEPWKTWDILSDIERDTGNPDAALDARAKAVAAYLAYRRDGGENRSPPGQLALRISELLLADDSATAEALLSEGLAHQDLPDVARSFLQSLLTICQGSRDPALADTEGLDYKMSAEILLLIERLTQQP
;
A
#
# COMPACT_ATOMS: atom_id res chain seq x y z
N MET A 1 2.22 21.38 -21.03
CA MET A 1 1.44 21.38 -19.77
C MET A 1 2.32 22.00 -18.69
N ALA A 2 1.86 23.06 -18.03
CA ALA A 2 2.63 23.70 -16.96
C ALA A 2 2.66 22.78 -15.73
N THR A 3 3.82 22.21 -15.45
CA THR A 3 4.06 21.48 -14.19
C THR A 3 4.03 22.49 -13.05
N ILE A 4 3.13 22.28 -12.09
CA ILE A 4 3.10 23.08 -10.86
C ILE A 4 4.45 22.86 -10.15
N SER A 5 5.16 23.96 -9.85
CA SER A 5 6.40 23.91 -9.08
C SER A 5 6.16 23.17 -7.74
N PRO A 6 7.09 22.33 -7.27
CA PRO A 6 6.98 21.65 -5.97
C PRO A 6 6.66 22.61 -4.81
N THR A 7 7.18 23.84 -4.86
CA THR A 7 6.89 24.89 -3.87
C THR A 7 5.44 25.37 -3.94
N ALA A 8 4.88 25.48 -5.14
CA ALA A 8 3.47 25.81 -5.32
C ALA A 8 2.56 24.67 -4.84
N ALA A 9 2.96 23.41 -5.04
CA ALA A 9 2.24 22.24 -4.54
C ALA A 9 2.20 22.19 -3.00
N VAL A 10 3.32 22.49 -2.33
CA VAL A 10 3.36 22.67 -0.86
C VAL A 10 2.38 23.76 -0.43
N ARG A 11 2.45 24.94 -1.04
CA ARG A 11 1.60 26.08 -0.69
C ARG A 11 0.11 25.72 -0.82
N PHE A 12 -0.30 25.16 -1.95
CA PHE A 12 -1.71 24.82 -2.18
C PHE A 12 -2.21 23.72 -1.24
N SER A 13 -1.38 22.72 -0.95
CA SER A 13 -1.76 21.64 -0.03
C SER A 13 -1.88 22.15 1.42
N SER A 14 -0.96 23.02 1.85
CA SER A 14 -1.04 23.69 3.15
C SER A 14 -2.30 24.55 3.26
N GLN A 15 -2.56 25.41 2.26
CA GLN A 15 -3.74 26.25 2.25
C GLN A 15 -5.04 25.42 2.31
N ALA A 16 -5.11 24.33 1.55
CA ALA A 16 -6.26 23.44 1.60
C ALA A 16 -6.44 22.83 2.99
N ALA A 17 -5.37 22.32 3.61
CA ALA A 17 -5.42 21.74 4.95
C ALA A 17 -5.89 22.76 6.00
N ASP A 18 -5.37 24.00 5.94
CA ASP A 18 -5.75 25.06 6.87
C ASP A 18 -7.22 25.47 6.71
N ARG A 19 -7.71 25.57 5.47
CA ARG A 19 -9.14 25.86 5.21
C ARG A 19 -10.05 24.75 5.71
N TYR A 20 -9.70 23.48 5.49
CA TYR A 20 -10.49 22.37 6.02
C TYR A 20 -10.52 22.35 7.55
N ARG A 21 -9.40 22.68 8.19
CA ARG A 21 -9.33 22.85 9.64
C ARG A 21 -10.23 23.98 10.13
N GLU A 22 -10.19 25.14 9.48
CA GLU A 22 -11.01 26.31 9.83
C GLU A 22 -12.52 26.02 9.80
N ILE A 23 -12.97 25.19 8.86
CA ILE A 23 -14.39 24.81 8.74
C ILE A 23 -14.75 23.51 9.48
N GLY A 24 -13.81 22.91 10.22
CA GLY A 24 -14.03 21.68 10.98
C GLY A 24 -14.18 20.40 10.14
N TYR A 25 -13.77 20.41 8.87
CA TYR A 25 -13.90 19.25 7.99
C TYR A 25 -12.70 18.30 8.12
N SER A 26 -12.67 17.57 9.23
CA SER A 26 -11.54 16.72 9.64
C SER A 26 -11.08 15.72 8.56
N ALA A 27 -11.99 14.99 7.91
CA ALA A 27 -11.63 14.01 6.88
C ALA A 27 -10.85 14.64 5.71
N LYS A 28 -11.28 15.82 5.24
CA LYS A 28 -10.61 16.52 4.13
C LYS A 28 -9.33 17.21 4.57
N GLU A 29 -9.26 17.71 5.81
CA GLU A 29 -7.99 18.14 6.41
C GLU A 29 -6.99 16.97 6.35
N GLY A 30 -7.39 15.79 6.83
CA GLY A 30 -6.55 14.60 6.83
C GLY A 30 -6.01 14.24 5.45
N VAL A 31 -6.84 14.28 4.41
CA VAL A 31 -6.40 14.03 3.02
C VAL A 31 -5.38 15.09 2.56
N ALA A 32 -5.66 16.37 2.79
CA ALA A 32 -4.73 17.44 2.41
C ALA A 32 -3.39 17.34 3.14
N ARG A 33 -3.40 16.99 4.43
CA ARG A 33 -2.22 16.75 5.27
C ARG A 33 -1.37 15.57 4.78
N SER A 34 -1.99 14.44 4.40
CA SER A 34 -1.26 13.31 3.77
C SER A 34 -0.58 13.72 2.46
N ASN A 35 -1.28 14.46 1.60
CA ASN A 35 -0.71 14.95 0.33
C ASN A 35 0.47 15.89 0.57
N LEU A 36 0.33 16.81 1.53
CA LEU A 36 1.40 17.71 1.93
C LEU A 36 2.61 16.94 2.46
N ALA A 37 2.41 15.93 3.31
CA ALA A 37 3.47 15.07 3.82
C ALA A 37 4.25 14.39 2.69
N ALA A 38 3.55 13.80 1.72
CA ALA A 38 4.18 13.15 0.56
C ALA A 38 5.00 14.14 -0.30
N ILE A 39 4.51 15.37 -0.49
CA ILE A 39 5.25 16.41 -1.23
C ILE A 39 6.48 16.86 -0.44
N LEU A 40 6.35 17.10 0.86
CA LEU A 40 7.45 17.52 1.73
C LEU A 40 8.54 16.46 1.80
N ARG A 41 8.17 15.18 1.88
CA ARG A 41 9.11 14.06 1.81
C ARG A 41 9.94 14.10 0.52
N ARG A 42 9.29 14.24 -0.64
CA ARG A 42 9.98 14.35 -1.94
C ARG A 42 10.91 15.56 -2.05
N LEU A 43 10.71 16.57 -1.21
CA LEU A 43 11.57 17.75 -1.10
C LEU A 43 12.68 17.61 -0.03
N GLY A 44 12.78 16.47 0.64
CA GLY A 44 13.73 16.24 1.74
C GLY A 44 13.38 16.98 3.03
N ARG A 45 12.18 17.57 3.13
CA ARG A 45 11.70 18.30 4.33
C ARG A 45 11.05 17.30 5.31
N LEU A 46 11.85 16.34 5.77
CA LEU A 46 11.36 15.12 6.42
C LEU A 46 10.70 15.38 7.78
N ASP A 47 11.23 16.29 8.60
CA ASP A 47 10.61 16.65 9.89
C ASP A 47 9.25 17.32 9.73
N GLU A 48 9.09 18.13 8.67
CA GLU A 48 7.80 18.72 8.33
C GLU A 48 6.84 17.65 7.84
N ALA A 49 7.29 16.77 6.93
CA ALA A 49 6.50 15.65 6.44
C ALA A 49 5.97 14.78 7.59
N ARG A 50 6.83 14.49 8.58
CA ARG A 50 6.46 13.70 9.78
C ARG A 50 5.33 14.37 10.57
N ARG A 51 5.40 15.69 10.81
CA ARG A 51 4.31 16.41 11.50
C ARG A 51 2.99 16.35 10.73
N GLU A 52 3.06 16.51 9.41
CA GLU A 52 1.88 16.50 8.55
C GLU A 52 1.23 15.11 8.49
N VAL A 53 2.01 14.02 8.45
CA VAL A 53 1.46 12.65 8.44
C VAL A 53 0.85 12.27 9.81
N HIS A 54 1.41 12.74 10.92
CA HIS A 54 0.79 12.56 12.24
C HIS A 54 -0.54 13.30 12.34
N ARG A 55 -0.59 14.58 11.94
CA ARG A 55 -1.86 15.34 11.91
C ARG A 55 -2.88 14.68 11.00
N SER A 56 -2.44 14.16 9.85
CA SER A 56 -3.30 13.40 8.95
C SER A 56 -3.92 12.18 9.63
N SER A 57 -3.13 11.45 10.42
CA SER A 57 -3.59 10.26 11.15
C SER A 57 -4.64 10.62 12.21
N GLU A 58 -4.41 11.69 12.99
CA GLU A 58 -5.39 12.21 13.95
C GLU A 58 -6.72 12.56 13.28
N CYS A 59 -6.66 13.32 12.18
CA CYS A 59 -7.85 13.74 11.44
C CYS A 59 -8.67 12.55 10.90
N LYS A 60 -8.01 11.43 10.59
CA LYS A 60 -8.62 10.27 9.93
C LYS A 60 -9.11 9.19 10.91
N ALA A 61 -8.77 9.30 12.19
CA ALA A 61 -8.96 8.22 13.17
C ALA A 61 -10.43 7.73 13.29
N GLU A 62 -11.40 8.63 13.15
CA GLU A 62 -12.83 8.32 13.36
C GLU A 62 -13.55 7.78 12.11
N PHE A 63 -12.89 7.77 10.95
CA PHE A 63 -13.54 7.50 9.66
C PHE A 63 -13.34 6.06 9.15
N GLY A 64 -12.63 5.22 9.92
CA GLY A 64 -12.35 3.83 9.55
C GLY A 64 -11.75 3.71 8.14
N HIS A 65 -12.20 2.70 7.38
CA HIS A 65 -11.69 2.43 6.03
C HIS A 65 -11.95 3.57 5.02
N ALA A 66 -12.98 4.38 5.23
CA ALA A 66 -13.35 5.45 4.30
C ALA A 66 -12.26 6.55 4.19
N ALA A 67 -11.41 6.68 5.21
CA ALA A 67 -10.26 7.59 5.19
C ALA A 67 -9.00 6.99 4.56
N GLU A 68 -9.05 5.73 4.14
CA GLU A 68 -7.95 4.97 3.56
C GLU A 68 -6.66 5.05 4.41
N PRO A 69 -6.73 4.69 5.71
CA PRO A 69 -5.63 4.90 6.67
C PRO A 69 -4.32 4.23 6.26
N TRP A 70 -4.38 3.12 5.50
CA TRP A 70 -3.20 2.46 4.95
C TRP A 70 -2.31 3.37 4.10
N LYS A 71 -2.87 4.35 3.38
CA LYS A 71 -2.07 5.33 2.61
C LYS A 71 -1.26 6.25 3.52
N THR A 72 -1.84 6.64 4.66
CA THR A 72 -1.17 7.50 5.63
C THR A 72 -0.05 6.76 6.33
N TRP A 73 -0.26 5.49 6.69
CA TRP A 73 0.78 4.62 7.24
C TRP A 73 1.91 4.33 6.24
N ASP A 74 1.60 4.12 4.97
CA ASP A 74 2.59 3.94 3.90
C ASP A 74 3.49 5.17 3.73
N ILE A 75 2.90 6.37 3.76
CA ILE A 75 3.66 7.63 3.75
C ILE A 75 4.57 7.76 4.99
N LEU A 76 4.10 7.36 6.17
CA LEU A 76 4.92 7.38 7.38
C LEU A 76 6.09 6.40 7.27
N SER A 77 5.85 5.18 6.79
CA SER A 77 6.91 4.17 6.54
C SER A 77 8.01 4.74 5.64
N ASP A 78 7.59 5.41 4.57
CA ASP A 78 8.48 6.10 3.64
C ASP A 78 9.29 7.23 4.28
N ILE A 79 8.67 8.06 5.13
CA ILE A 79 9.36 9.13 5.87
C ILE A 79 10.37 8.58 6.88
N GLU A 80 10.00 7.55 7.64
CA GLU A 80 10.88 6.95 8.64
C GLU A 80 12.07 6.26 8.01
N ARG A 81 11.88 5.59 6.86
CA ARG A 81 12.99 5.03 6.07
C ARG A 81 13.95 6.11 5.59
N ASP A 82 13.44 7.21 5.04
CA ASP A 82 14.27 8.30 4.53
C ASP A 82 15.02 9.06 5.65
N THR A 83 14.53 8.99 6.89
CA THR A 83 15.19 9.59 8.08
C THR A 83 16.13 8.65 8.81
N GLY A 84 16.29 7.40 8.35
CA GLY A 84 17.19 6.42 8.97
C GLY A 84 16.61 5.75 10.21
N ASN A 85 15.27 5.67 10.32
CA ASN A 85 14.55 4.99 11.40
C ASN A 85 13.90 3.68 10.91
N PRO A 86 14.69 2.62 10.63
CA PRO A 86 14.17 1.40 10.00
C PRO A 86 13.09 0.69 10.83
N ASP A 87 13.22 0.66 12.15
CA ASP A 87 12.22 0.02 13.02
C ASP A 87 10.86 0.72 12.96
N ALA A 88 10.87 2.05 12.95
CA ALA A 88 9.65 2.85 12.83
C ALA A 88 9.04 2.73 11.42
N ALA A 89 9.88 2.59 10.39
CA ALA A 89 9.42 2.33 9.03
C ALA A 89 8.71 0.97 8.93
N LEU A 90 9.30 -0.08 9.52
CA LEU A 90 8.70 -1.41 9.54
C LEU A 90 7.38 -1.43 10.33
N ASP A 91 7.30 -0.77 11.48
CA ASP A 91 6.05 -0.65 12.25
C ASP A 91 4.95 0.08 11.45
N ALA A 92 5.28 1.20 10.82
CA ALA A 92 4.34 1.93 9.96
C ALA A 92 3.90 1.08 8.76
N ARG A 93 4.81 0.36 8.13
CA ARG A 93 4.50 -0.57 7.04
C ARG A 93 3.55 -1.68 7.50
N ALA A 94 3.81 -2.30 8.65
CA ALA A 94 2.94 -3.33 9.21
C ALA A 94 1.52 -2.81 9.45
N LYS A 95 1.38 -1.57 9.96
CA LYS A 95 0.09 -0.89 10.10
C LYS A 95 -0.61 -0.64 8.76
N ALA A 96 0.14 -0.28 7.71
CA ALA A 96 -0.40 -0.11 6.37
C ALA A 96 -0.98 -1.43 5.81
N VAL A 97 -0.20 -2.52 5.92
CA VAL A 97 -0.62 -3.86 5.51
C VAL A 97 -1.86 -4.30 6.30
N ALA A 98 -1.84 -4.19 7.62
CA ALA A 98 -2.95 -4.59 8.47
C ALA A 98 -4.24 -3.81 8.17
N ALA A 99 -4.15 -2.50 7.98
CA ALA A 99 -5.30 -1.65 7.67
C ALA A 99 -5.90 -1.99 6.30
N TYR A 100 -5.06 -2.19 5.26
CA TYR A 100 -5.55 -2.56 3.93
C TYR A 100 -6.12 -3.99 3.92
N LEU A 101 -5.50 -4.92 4.64
CA LEU A 101 -5.99 -6.28 4.81
C LEU A 101 -7.37 -6.32 5.47
N ALA A 102 -7.57 -5.55 6.54
CA ALA A 102 -8.88 -5.41 7.19
C ALA A 102 -9.94 -4.86 6.23
N TYR A 103 -9.63 -3.78 5.51
CA TYR A 103 -10.52 -3.25 4.48
C TYR A 103 -10.95 -4.29 3.45
N ARG A 104 -10.01 -5.12 2.99
CA ARG A 104 -10.28 -6.16 2.00
C ARG A 104 -11.08 -7.33 2.56
N ARG A 105 -10.89 -7.71 3.83
CA ARG A 105 -11.72 -8.71 4.52
C ARG A 105 -13.15 -8.22 4.71
N ASP A 106 -13.34 -6.92 4.91
CA ASP A 106 -14.65 -6.29 5.06
C ASP A 106 -15.37 -6.01 3.71
N GLY A 107 -14.91 -6.61 2.61
CA GLY A 107 -15.54 -6.46 1.29
C GLY A 107 -15.10 -5.24 0.50
N GLY A 108 -13.97 -4.63 0.86
CA GLY A 108 -13.37 -3.51 0.14
C GLY A 108 -13.11 -3.79 -1.35
N GLU A 109 -13.16 -2.74 -2.17
CA GLU A 109 -13.00 -2.82 -3.61
C GLU A 109 -11.63 -3.37 -4.02
N ASN A 110 -11.62 -4.33 -4.95
CA ASN A 110 -10.40 -4.88 -5.55
C ASN A 110 -10.17 -4.34 -6.97
N ARG A 111 -9.82 -3.06 -7.08
CA ARG A 111 -9.49 -2.41 -8.37
C ARG A 111 -8.00 -2.23 -8.61
N SER A 112 -7.16 -2.70 -7.69
CA SER A 112 -5.71 -2.58 -7.82
C SER A 112 -5.16 -3.69 -8.73
N PRO A 113 -4.18 -3.40 -9.60
CA PRO A 113 -3.57 -4.45 -10.43
C PRO A 113 -3.02 -5.63 -9.62
N PRO A 114 -2.30 -5.44 -8.49
CA PRO A 114 -1.83 -6.56 -7.67
C PRO A 114 -2.97 -7.42 -7.12
N GLY A 115 -4.04 -6.79 -6.65
CA GLY A 115 -5.19 -7.51 -6.11
C GLY A 115 -6.02 -8.24 -7.16
N GLN A 116 -6.14 -7.69 -8.37
CA GLN A 116 -6.80 -8.41 -9.46
C GLN A 116 -5.98 -9.63 -9.91
N LEU A 117 -4.66 -9.50 -9.98
CA LEU A 117 -3.79 -10.63 -10.27
C LEU A 117 -3.87 -11.70 -9.17
N ALA A 118 -3.75 -11.33 -7.90
CA ALA A 118 -3.85 -12.27 -6.79
C ALA A 118 -5.22 -12.97 -6.76
N LEU A 119 -6.31 -12.26 -7.04
CA LEU A 119 -7.63 -12.87 -7.18
C LEU A 119 -7.64 -13.90 -8.32
N ARG A 120 -7.13 -13.56 -9.50
CA ARG A 120 -7.08 -14.47 -10.64
C ARG A 120 -6.27 -15.72 -10.35
N ILE A 121 -5.11 -15.58 -9.69
CA ILE A 121 -4.29 -16.72 -9.26
C ILE A 121 -5.04 -17.56 -8.23
N SER A 122 -5.73 -16.92 -7.26
CA SER A 122 -6.56 -17.64 -6.29
C SER A 122 -7.62 -18.49 -7.00
N GLU A 123 -8.36 -17.93 -7.96
CA GLU A 123 -9.40 -18.65 -8.71
C GLU A 123 -8.85 -19.87 -9.47
N LEU A 124 -7.68 -19.74 -10.11
CA LEU A 124 -7.03 -20.85 -10.80
C LEU A 124 -6.61 -21.97 -9.84
N LEU A 125 -5.99 -21.60 -8.71
CA LEU A 125 -5.55 -22.58 -7.72
C LEU A 125 -6.73 -23.27 -7.02
N LEU A 126 -7.82 -22.56 -6.75
CA LEU A 126 -9.05 -23.15 -6.20
C LEU A 126 -9.75 -24.09 -7.20
N ALA A 127 -9.47 -23.95 -8.50
CA ALA A 127 -9.95 -24.83 -9.56
C ALA A 127 -8.96 -25.97 -9.89
N ASP A 128 -7.93 -26.17 -9.07
CA ASP A 128 -6.85 -27.16 -9.27
C ASP A 128 -6.06 -26.96 -10.58
N ASP A 129 -6.03 -25.73 -11.10
CA ASP A 129 -5.33 -25.35 -12.33
C ASP A 129 -4.04 -24.56 -12.02
N SER A 130 -3.14 -25.22 -11.28
CA SER A 130 -1.83 -24.64 -10.96
C SER A 130 -0.96 -24.43 -12.20
N ALA A 131 -1.09 -25.30 -13.21
CA ALA A 131 -0.33 -25.19 -14.46
C ALA A 131 -0.60 -23.87 -15.19
N THR A 132 -1.87 -23.46 -15.32
CA THR A 132 -2.20 -22.17 -15.95
C THR A 132 -1.76 -20.98 -15.09
N ALA A 133 -1.86 -21.10 -13.76
CA ALA A 133 -1.38 -20.06 -12.84
C ALA A 133 0.13 -19.84 -12.97
N GLU A 134 0.91 -20.94 -12.98
CA GLU A 134 2.37 -20.90 -13.16
C GLU A 134 2.77 -20.35 -14.52
N ALA A 135 2.06 -20.74 -15.59
CA ALA A 135 2.32 -20.24 -16.94
C ALA A 135 2.10 -18.71 -17.03
N LEU A 136 0.99 -18.21 -16.47
CA LEU A 136 0.68 -16.78 -16.45
C LEU A 136 1.75 -15.97 -15.72
N LEU A 137 2.21 -16.46 -14.56
CA LEU A 137 3.25 -15.79 -13.77
C LEU A 137 4.62 -15.84 -14.45
N SER A 138 4.95 -16.98 -15.08
CA SER A 138 6.20 -17.17 -15.82
C SER A 138 6.28 -16.28 -17.05
N GLU A 139 5.17 -16.12 -17.78
CA GLU A 139 5.06 -15.16 -18.88
C GLU A 139 5.29 -13.72 -18.38
N GLY A 140 4.65 -13.35 -17.27
CA GLY A 140 4.86 -12.04 -16.63
C GLY A 140 6.32 -11.77 -16.26
N LEU A 141 7.00 -12.78 -15.69
CA LEU A 141 8.41 -12.72 -15.31
C LEU A 141 9.37 -12.63 -16.50
N ALA A 142 8.96 -13.08 -17.69
CA ALA A 142 9.76 -13.02 -18.90
C ALA A 142 9.80 -11.62 -19.53
N HIS A 143 8.95 -10.68 -19.11
CA HIS A 143 9.00 -9.30 -19.59
C HIS A 143 10.27 -8.58 -19.12
N GLN A 144 11.06 -8.09 -20.09
CA GLN A 144 12.35 -7.43 -19.83
C GLN A 144 12.22 -6.14 -19.01
N ASP A 145 11.13 -5.40 -19.20
CA ASP A 145 10.87 -4.11 -18.54
C ASP A 145 10.07 -4.25 -17.23
N LEU A 146 9.99 -5.46 -16.65
CA LEU A 146 9.27 -5.68 -15.41
C LEU A 146 9.97 -4.95 -14.24
N PRO A 147 9.29 -4.04 -13.52
CA PRO A 147 9.86 -3.39 -12.35
C PRO A 147 10.21 -4.40 -11.25
N ASP A 148 11.27 -4.15 -10.48
CA ASP A 148 11.74 -5.07 -9.43
C ASP A 148 10.64 -5.42 -8.41
N VAL A 149 9.84 -4.42 -8.02
CA VAL A 149 8.70 -4.61 -7.11
C VAL A 149 7.67 -5.60 -7.69
N ALA A 150 7.36 -5.48 -8.98
CA ALA A 150 6.46 -6.40 -9.65
C ALA A 150 7.08 -7.80 -9.79
N ARG A 151 8.39 -7.87 -10.05
CA ARG A 151 9.13 -9.14 -10.09
C ARG A 151 9.08 -9.88 -8.76
N SER A 152 9.37 -9.21 -7.64
CA SER A 152 9.23 -9.80 -6.30
C SER A 152 7.83 -10.34 -6.06
N PHE A 153 6.80 -9.57 -6.44
CA PHE A 153 5.41 -10.00 -6.27
C PHE A 153 5.08 -11.25 -7.10
N LEU A 154 5.44 -11.28 -8.39
CA LEU A 154 5.22 -12.45 -9.24
C LEU A 154 5.96 -13.68 -8.73
N GLN A 155 7.19 -13.52 -8.21
CA GLN A 155 7.96 -14.60 -7.61
C GLN A 155 7.27 -15.16 -6.36
N SER A 156 6.79 -14.31 -5.45
CA SER A 156 6.04 -14.75 -4.27
C SER A 156 4.77 -15.52 -4.68
N LEU A 157 4.02 -15.04 -5.67
CA LEU A 157 2.84 -15.75 -6.18
C LEU A 157 3.20 -17.10 -6.81
N LEU A 158 4.33 -17.18 -7.53
CA LEU A 158 4.78 -18.42 -8.16
C LEU A 158 5.14 -19.47 -7.10
N THR A 159 5.82 -19.07 -6.02
CA THR A 159 6.11 -19.96 -4.89
C THR A 159 4.83 -20.48 -4.24
N ILE A 160 3.74 -19.71 -4.22
CA ILE A 160 2.44 -20.17 -3.72
C ILE A 160 1.78 -21.16 -4.69
N CYS A 161 1.89 -20.93 -6.00
CA CYS A 161 1.42 -21.88 -7.02
C CYS A 161 2.12 -23.24 -6.89
N GLN A 162 3.41 -23.22 -6.54
CA GLN A 162 4.23 -24.41 -6.27
C GLN A 162 3.93 -25.10 -4.92
N GLY A 163 2.91 -24.64 -4.19
CA GLY A 163 2.40 -25.29 -2.98
C GLY A 163 2.79 -24.60 -1.66
N SER A 164 3.59 -23.53 -1.68
CA SER A 164 3.89 -22.81 -0.43
C SER A 164 2.64 -22.16 0.14
N ARG A 165 2.50 -22.22 1.47
CA ARG A 165 1.46 -21.52 2.24
C ARG A 165 2.07 -20.66 3.35
N ASP A 166 3.35 -20.29 3.19
CA ASP A 166 4.09 -19.53 4.18
C ASP A 166 3.70 -18.04 4.14
N PRO A 167 3.10 -17.49 5.22
CA PRO A 167 2.76 -16.07 5.27
C PRO A 167 3.97 -15.14 5.19
N ALA A 168 5.19 -15.60 5.49
CA ALA A 168 6.41 -14.80 5.38
C ALA A 168 6.70 -14.33 3.95
N LEU A 169 6.07 -14.94 2.93
CA LEU A 169 6.13 -14.45 1.55
C LEU A 169 5.59 -13.01 1.41
N ALA A 170 4.70 -12.58 2.30
CA ALA A 170 4.20 -11.21 2.33
C ALA A 170 5.26 -10.18 2.77
N ASP A 171 6.34 -10.63 3.40
CA ASP A 171 7.46 -9.78 3.87
C ASP A 171 8.62 -9.74 2.87
N THR A 172 8.43 -10.30 1.66
CA THR A 172 9.42 -10.23 0.57
C THR A 172 9.84 -8.78 0.33
N GLU A 173 11.15 -8.57 0.21
CA GLU A 173 11.71 -7.23 0.01
C GLU A 173 11.17 -6.57 -1.26
N GLY A 174 10.86 -5.28 -1.15
CA GLY A 174 10.34 -4.47 -2.25
C GLY A 174 8.82 -4.50 -2.42
N LEU A 175 8.10 -5.40 -1.74
CA LEU A 175 6.63 -5.42 -1.83
C LEU A 175 6.00 -4.18 -1.20
N ASP A 176 5.07 -3.56 -1.93
CA ASP A 176 4.18 -2.55 -1.37
C ASP A 176 3.15 -3.18 -0.42
N TYR A 177 2.48 -2.35 0.39
CA TYR A 177 1.53 -2.86 1.40
C TYR A 177 0.32 -3.58 0.79
N LYS A 178 -0.09 -3.26 -0.45
CA LYS A 178 -1.19 -3.95 -1.12
C LYS A 178 -0.73 -5.34 -1.53
N MET A 179 0.42 -5.45 -2.18
CA MET A 179 1.02 -6.72 -2.59
C MET A 179 1.15 -7.68 -1.41
N SER A 180 1.69 -7.21 -0.28
CA SER A 180 1.77 -8.00 0.95
C SER A 180 0.41 -8.46 1.45
N ALA A 181 -0.57 -7.55 1.52
CA ALA A 181 -1.91 -7.91 1.97
C ALA A 181 -2.60 -8.91 1.02
N GLU A 182 -2.42 -8.78 -0.29
CA GLU A 182 -2.99 -9.71 -1.27
C GLU A 182 -2.36 -11.11 -1.19
N ILE A 183 -1.06 -11.20 -0.91
CA ILE A 183 -0.40 -12.49 -0.63
C ILE A 183 -1.03 -13.14 0.61
N LEU A 184 -1.20 -12.38 1.70
CA LEU A 184 -1.82 -12.90 2.93
C LEU A 184 -3.25 -13.38 2.68
N LEU A 185 -4.07 -12.61 1.93
CA LEU A 185 -5.44 -13.00 1.57
C LEU A 185 -5.48 -14.25 0.70
N LEU A 186 -4.56 -14.38 -0.25
CA LEU A 186 -4.48 -15.55 -1.11
C LEU A 186 -4.12 -16.80 -0.31
N ILE A 187 -3.10 -16.72 0.56
CA ILE A 187 -2.71 -17.83 1.45
C ILE A 187 -3.86 -18.20 2.39
N GLU A 188 -4.52 -17.21 2.98
CA GLU A 188 -5.70 -17.40 3.84
C GLU A 188 -6.80 -18.19 3.11
N ARG A 189 -7.13 -17.82 1.86
CA ARG A 189 -8.15 -18.53 1.06
C ARG A 189 -7.76 -19.98 0.77
N LEU A 190 -6.50 -20.22 0.40
CA LEU A 190 -6.02 -21.56 0.06
C LEU A 190 -5.88 -22.47 1.29
N THR A 191 -5.74 -21.92 2.50
CA THR A 191 -5.64 -22.68 3.75
C THR A 191 -7.00 -22.95 4.40
N GLN A 192 -8.03 -22.20 4.02
CA GLN A 192 -9.41 -22.39 4.49
C GLN A 192 -10.21 -23.43 3.68
N GLN A 193 -9.64 -24.00 2.61
CA GLN A 193 -10.27 -25.14 1.93
C GLN A 193 -10.12 -26.43 2.74
N PRO A 194 -11.20 -27.22 2.91
CA PRO A 194 -11.14 -28.53 3.55
C PRO A 194 -10.38 -29.58 2.72
#